data_AF-A0A2G6HA68-F1
#
_entry.id   AF-A0A2G6HA68-F1
#
_cell.length_a   1.000
_cell.length_b   1.000
_cell.length_c   1.000
_cell.angle_alpha   90.00
_cell.angle_beta   90.00
_cell.angle_gamma   90.00
#
_symmetry.space_group_name_H-M   'P 1'
#
loop_
_entity.id
_entity.type
_entity.pdbx_description
1 polymer ?
#
loop_
_entity_poly.entity_id
_entity_poly.type
_entity_poly.pdbx_seq_one_letter_code
_entity_poly.pdbx_strand_id
1 'polypeptide(L)'
;MSLLEINFSLDAIDSSAIALTVVGYVVVFFVLFLLLLIFLSLPKILAIRFNKVKKLSERRGKKQVNQNVTGELNAAISMALHLHLSQMHDFESDIVTIKKINKQYSPWSSKIHGLNTYFK
;
A
#
# COMPACT_ATOMS: atom_id res chain seq x y z
N MET A 1 41.92 -10.81 -35.56
CA MET A 1 41.46 -10.76 -34.17
C MET A 1 42.63 -10.30 -33.32
N SER A 2 42.89 -8.99 -33.28
CA SER A 2 43.89 -8.39 -32.40
C SER A 2 43.13 -7.53 -31.41
N LEU A 3 43.11 -7.98 -30.17
CA LEU A 3 42.55 -7.25 -29.05
C LEU A 3 43.37 -5.97 -28.91
N LEU A 4 42.71 -4.82 -29.00
CA LEU A 4 43.29 -3.52 -28.68
C LEU A 4 43.78 -3.57 -27.23
N GLU A 5 45.10 -3.50 -27.04
CA GLU A 5 45.69 -3.35 -25.72
C GLU A 5 45.26 -2.00 -25.15
N ILE A 6 44.30 -2.02 -24.23
CA ILE A 6 43.88 -0.85 -23.46
C ILE A 6 44.98 -0.63 -22.41
N ASN A 7 45.97 0.20 -22.75
CA ASN A 7 46.98 0.64 -21.79
C ASN A 7 46.40 1.76 -20.92
N PHE A 8 46.14 1.44 -19.65
CA PHE A 8 45.75 2.41 -18.64
C PHE A 8 46.99 3.15 -18.13
N SER A 9 47.29 4.31 -18.70
CA SER A 9 48.37 5.17 -18.23
C SER A 9 47.91 5.99 -17.03
N LEU A 10 48.29 5.56 -15.82
CA LEU A 10 48.03 6.30 -14.57
C LEU A 10 48.79 7.64 -14.50
N ASP A 11 49.80 7.83 -15.34
CA ASP A 11 50.65 9.02 -15.39
C ASP A 11 49.91 10.26 -15.94
N ALA A 12 48.78 10.05 -16.63
CA ALA A 12 47.92 11.10 -17.15
C ALA A 12 46.80 11.52 -16.17
N ILE A 13 46.75 10.94 -14.97
CA ILE A 13 45.75 11.28 -13.97
C ILE A 13 46.17 12.57 -13.27
N ASP A 14 45.49 13.66 -13.60
CA ASP A 14 45.69 14.94 -12.94
C ASP A 14 45.22 14.89 -11.48
N SER A 15 45.91 15.62 -10.59
CA SER A 15 45.57 15.70 -9.17
C SER A 15 44.14 16.22 -8.95
N SER A 16 43.63 17.02 -9.89
CA SER A 16 42.26 17.52 -9.89
C SER A 16 41.23 16.40 -10.08
N ALA A 17 41.52 15.41 -10.93
CA ALA A 17 40.63 14.28 -11.20
C ALA A 17 40.49 13.37 -9.98
N ILE A 18 41.60 13.11 -9.27
CA ILE A 18 41.59 12.33 -8.02
C ILE A 18 40.76 13.03 -6.96
N ALA A 19 40.94 14.35 -6.78
CA ALA A 19 40.18 15.13 -5.83
C ALA A 19 38.67 15.09 -6.13
N LEU A 20 38.29 15.23 -7.41
CA LEU A 20 36.89 15.17 -7.84
C LEU A 20 36.25 13.81 -7.55
N THR A 21 36.96 12.71 -7.83
CA THR A 21 36.47 11.35 -7.55
C THR A 21 36.29 11.10 -6.06
N VAL A 22 37.25 11.51 -5.22
CA VAL A 22 37.16 11.37 -3.77
C VAL A 22 35.98 12.16 -3.20
N VAL A 23 35.82 13.42 -3.62
CA VAL A 23 34.68 14.26 -3.20
C VAL A 23 33.35 13.62 -3.65
N GLY A 24 33.29 13.11 -4.88
CA GLY A 24 32.12 12.42 -5.41
C GLY A 24 31.70 11.22 -4.54
N TYR A 25 32.64 10.34 -4.20
CA TYR A 25 32.34 9.21 -3.33
C TYR A 25 31.88 9.65 -1.94
N VAL A 26 32.57 10.61 -1.33
CA VAL A 26 32.22 11.10 0.01
C VAL A 26 30.80 11.66 0.02
N VAL A 27 30.42 12.46 -0.99
CA VAL A 27 29.07 13.04 -1.09
C VAL A 27 28.02 11.95 -1.26
N VAL A 28 28.25 10.95 -2.12
CA VAL A 28 27.30 9.83 -2.31
C VAL A 28 27.08 9.07 -1.01
N PHE A 29 28.16 8.68 -0.33
CA PHE A 29 28.07 8.00 0.97
C PHE A 29 27.37 8.88 2.02
N PHE A 30 27.64 10.18 2.03
CA PHE A 30 27.02 11.11 2.97
C PHE A 30 25.52 11.23 2.74
N VAL A 31 25.08 11.39 1.49
CA VAL A 31 23.65 11.44 1.13
C VAL A 31 22.95 10.14 1.53
N LEU A 32 23.57 8.99 1.25
CA LEU A 32 22.99 7.69 1.57
C LEU A 32 22.87 7.47 3.09
N PHE A 33 23.91 7.87 3.84
CA PHE A 33 23.90 7.81 5.30
C PHE A 33 22.82 8.71 5.91
N LEU A 34 22.69 9.94 5.40
CA LEU A 34 21.69 10.89 5.88
C LEU A 34 20.27 10.40 5.58
N LEU A 35 20.04 9.84 4.38
CA LEU A 35 18.76 9.23 4.02
C LEU A 35 18.38 8.06 4.93
N LEU A 36 19.36 7.20 5.26
CA LEU A 36 19.17 6.10 6.19
C LEU A 36 18.81 6.60 7.59
N LEU A 37 19.47 7.65 8.08
CA LEU A 37 19.19 8.26 9.38
C LEU A 37 17.76 8.83 9.44
N ILE A 38 17.30 9.47 8.37
CA ILE A 38 15.92 9.95 8.24
C ILE A 38 14.95 8.76 8.39
N PHE A 39 15.12 7.71 7.58
CA PHE A 39 14.22 6.55 7.63
C PHE A 39 14.19 5.86 8.99
N LEU A 40 15.33 5.75 9.69
CA LEU A 40 15.37 5.23 11.06
C LEU A 40 14.71 6.15 12.09
N SER A 41 14.64 7.45 11.82
CA SER A 41 14.03 8.44 12.71
C SER A 41 12.52 8.58 12.48
N LEU A 42 12.02 8.31 11.27
CA LEU A 42 10.59 8.34 10.93
C LEU A 42 9.70 7.51 11.90
N PRO A 43 10.00 6.24 12.23
CA PRO A 43 9.15 5.48 13.14
C PRO A 43 9.14 6.06 14.56
N LYS A 44 10.26 6.66 15.01
CA LYS A 44 10.33 7.33 16.33
C LYS A 44 9.44 8.56 16.38
N ILE A 45 9.49 9.42 15.34
CA ILE A 45 8.65 10.62 15.23
C ILE A 45 7.17 10.22 15.16
N LEU A 46 6.87 9.19 14.38
CA LEU A 46 5.52 8.70 14.18
C LEU A 46 4.95 8.07 15.48
N ALA A 47 5.75 7.30 16.21
CA ALA A 47 5.38 6.72 17.51
C ALA A 47 5.06 7.79 18.57
N ILE A 48 5.81 8.90 18.60
CA ILE A 48 5.54 10.02 19.52
C ILE A 48 4.15 10.64 19.24
N ARG A 49 3.77 10.75 17.96
CA ARG A 49 2.47 11.29 17.55
C ARG A 49 1.33 10.34 17.89
N PHE A 50 1.50 9.04 17.67
CA PHE A 50 0.49 8.02 18.01
C PHE A 50 0.32 7.79 19.52
N ASN A 51 1.39 7.89 20.31
CA ASN A 51 1.28 7.79 21.78
C ASN A 51 0.48 8.97 22.38
N LYS A 52 0.54 10.17 21.80
CA LYS A 52 -0.33 11.29 22.23
C LYS A 52 -1.81 11.02 21.96
N VAL A 53 -2.14 10.37 20.85
CA VAL A 53 -3.53 9.98 20.50
C VAL A 53 -4.02 8.84 21.39
N LYS A 54 -3.17 7.86 21.70
CA LYS A 54 -3.51 6.74 22.62
C LYS A 54 -3.81 7.25 24.05
N LYS A 55 -3.05 8.25 24.53
CA LYS A 55 -3.27 8.88 25.84
C LYS A 55 -4.60 9.64 25.96
N LEU A 56 -5.15 10.14 24.85
CA LEU A 56 -6.49 10.73 24.80
C LEU A 56 -7.59 9.66 24.77
N SER A 57 -7.33 8.51 24.14
CA SER A 57 -8.25 7.36 24.08
C SER A 57 -8.33 6.57 25.40
N GLU A 58 -7.27 6.55 26.20
CA GLU A 58 -7.24 5.82 27.49
C GLU A 58 -8.12 6.45 28.57
N ARG A 59 -8.48 7.73 28.44
CA ARG A 59 -9.49 8.36 29.32
C ARG A 59 -10.91 7.81 29.13
N ARG A 60 -11.14 6.95 28.13
CA ARG A 60 -12.44 6.30 27.87
C ARG A 60 -12.48 4.79 28.16
N GLY A 61 -11.58 4.28 29.00
CA GLY A 61 -11.79 2.96 29.64
C GLY A 61 -11.73 1.73 28.72
N LYS A 62 -10.98 1.78 27.61
CA LYS A 62 -10.63 0.56 26.86
C LYS A 62 -9.28 0.02 27.33
N LYS A 63 -9.30 -1.18 27.91
CA LYS A 63 -8.12 -1.96 28.30
C LYS A 63 -7.04 -1.84 27.21
N GLN A 64 -5.83 -1.44 27.59
CA GLN A 64 -4.65 -1.53 26.76
C GLN A 64 -4.43 -3.00 26.38
N VAL A 65 -4.94 -3.39 25.22
CA VAL A 65 -4.39 -4.53 24.51
C VAL A 65 -3.09 -4.02 23.90
N ASN A 66 -2.00 -4.13 24.67
CA ASN A 66 -0.64 -4.02 24.14
C ASN A 66 -0.38 -5.26 23.29
N GLN A 67 -1.03 -5.34 22.14
CA GLN A 67 -0.59 -6.25 21.11
C GLN A 67 0.36 -5.44 20.24
N ASN A 68 1.66 -5.71 20.43
CA ASN A 68 2.65 -5.55 19.37
C ASN A 68 2.17 -6.45 18.21
N VAL A 69 1.19 -5.98 17.45
CA VAL A 69 0.73 -6.67 16.25
C VAL A 69 1.83 -6.44 15.23
N THR A 70 2.77 -7.38 15.18
CA THR A 70 3.82 -7.41 14.16
C THR A 70 3.17 -7.44 12.78
N GLY A 71 3.75 -6.74 11.80
CA GLY A 71 3.23 -6.70 10.44
C GLY A 71 2.98 -8.09 9.84
N GLU A 72 3.80 -9.06 10.23
CA GLU A 72 3.67 -10.48 9.88
C GLU A 72 2.35 -11.10 10.36
N LEU A 73 1.97 -10.86 11.62
CA LEU A 73 0.72 -11.35 12.20
C LEU A 73 -0.48 -10.74 11.46
N ASN A 74 -0.41 -9.45 11.16
CA ASN A 74 -1.48 -8.76 10.45
C ASN A 74 -1.61 -9.25 8.99
N ALA A 75 -0.48 -9.51 8.33
CA ALA A 75 -0.44 -10.11 7.00
C ALA A 75 -1.01 -11.54 7.00
N ALA A 76 -0.65 -12.36 7.99
CA ALA A 76 -1.18 -13.72 8.14
C ALA A 76 -2.70 -13.72 8.39
N ILE A 77 -3.20 -12.83 9.27
CA ILE A 77 -4.64 -12.67 9.52
C ILE A 77 -5.34 -12.21 8.24
N SER A 78 -4.79 -11.21 7.54
CA SER A 78 -5.36 -10.72 6.28
C SER A 78 -5.39 -11.81 5.21
N MET A 79 -4.35 -12.64 5.13
CA MET A 79 -4.28 -13.75 4.19
C MET A 79 -5.29 -14.85 4.53
N ALA A 80 -5.42 -15.21 5.81
CA ALA A 80 -6.41 -16.18 6.26
C ALA A 80 -7.84 -15.72 5.96
N LEU A 81 -8.15 -14.44 6.22
CA LEU A 81 -9.44 -13.84 5.88
C LEU A 81 -9.66 -13.80 4.37
N HIS A 82 -8.66 -13.40 3.59
CA HIS A 82 -8.76 -13.38 2.12
C HIS A 82 -9.06 -14.77 1.56
N LEU A 83 -8.34 -15.79 2.01
CA LEU A 83 -8.56 -17.17 1.58
C LEU A 83 -9.95 -17.67 1.99
N HIS A 84 -10.36 -17.41 3.23
CA HIS A 84 -11.69 -17.80 3.72
C HIS A 84 -12.83 -17.13 2.94
N LEU A 85 -12.72 -15.83 2.69
CA LEU A 85 -13.72 -15.09 1.92
C LEU A 85 -13.70 -15.52 0.45
N SER A 86 -12.53 -15.74 -0.16
CA SER A 86 -12.44 -16.20 -1.55
C SER A 86 -13.11 -17.55 -1.80
N GLN A 87 -13.20 -18.40 -0.78
CA GLN A 87 -13.90 -19.70 -0.86
C GLN A 87 -15.43 -19.58 -0.78
N MET A 88 -15.95 -18.48 -0.21
CA MET A 88 -17.39 -18.28 -0.02
C MET A 88 -18.03 -17.37 -1.07
N HIS A 89 -17.26 -16.87 -2.04
CA HIS A 89 -17.83 -16.24 -3.22
C HIS A 89 -18.28 -17.34 -4.18
N ASP A 90 -19.57 -17.33 -4.53
CA ASP A 90 -20.08 -18.15 -5.62
C ASP A 90 -19.32 -17.79 -6.91
N PHE A 91 -18.90 -18.80 -7.68
CA PHE A 91 -18.34 -18.58 -9.01
C PHE A 91 -19.46 -18.04 -9.91
N GLU A 92 -19.63 -16.72 -9.91
CA GLU A 92 -20.57 -16.06 -10.80
C GLU A 92 -20.10 -16.32 -12.24
N SER A 93 -20.93 -17.01 -13.01
CA SER A 93 -20.71 -17.14 -14.44
C SER A 93 -20.90 -15.77 -15.08
N ASP A 94 -19.87 -15.23 -15.72
CA ASP A 94 -19.88 -13.95 -16.47
C ASP A 94 -20.92 -13.89 -17.61
N ILE A 95 -21.63 -15.00 -17.87
CA ILE A 95 -22.72 -15.11 -18.84
C ILE A 95 -24.04 -14.75 -18.16
N VAL A 96 -24.38 -13.46 -18.19
CA VAL A 96 -25.70 -12.98 -17.76
C VAL A 96 -26.76 -13.42 -18.77
N THR A 97 -27.44 -14.53 -18.51
CA THR A 97 -28.53 -15.03 -19.36
C THR A 97 -29.84 -14.31 -19.03
N ILE A 98 -30.12 -13.22 -19.74
CA ILE A 98 -31.38 -12.48 -19.58
C ILE A 98 -32.50 -13.19 -20.37
N LYS A 99 -33.32 -13.99 -19.69
CA LYS A 99 -34.55 -14.53 -20.28
C LYS A 99 -35.57 -13.40 -20.42
N LYS A 100 -35.72 -12.85 -21.63
CA LYS A 100 -36.73 -11.83 -21.94
C LYS A 100 -38.13 -12.43 -21.83
N ILE A 101 -38.73 -12.36 -20.64
CA ILE A 101 -40.16 -12.54 -20.48
C ILE A 101 -40.85 -11.30 -21.09
N ASN A 102 -41.86 -11.49 -21.93
CA ASN A 102 -42.56 -10.40 -22.63
C ASN A 102 -43.52 -9.65 -21.68
N LYS A 103 -43.00 -9.21 -20.54
CA LYS A 103 -43.74 -8.42 -19.55
C LYS A 103 -43.32 -6.97 -19.71
N GLN A 104 -44.27 -6.08 -20.01
CA GLN A 104 -44.04 -4.63 -20.17
C GLN A 104 -43.75 -3.89 -18.85
N TYR A 105 -43.46 -4.63 -17.77
CA TYR A 105 -43.22 -4.06 -16.44
C TYR A 105 -41.92 -4.57 -15.83
N SER A 106 -41.21 -3.70 -15.12
CA SER A 106 -40.04 -4.05 -14.32
C SER A 106 -40.47 -4.71 -13.00
N PRO A 107 -39.79 -5.77 -12.53
CA PRO A 107 -40.08 -6.40 -11.25
C PRO A 107 -39.72 -5.51 -10.05
N TRP A 108 -38.90 -4.47 -10.24
CA TRP A 108 -38.47 -3.56 -9.17
C TRP A 108 -39.36 -2.31 -9.06
N SER A 109 -40.11 -1.98 -10.11
CA SER A 109 -41.07 -0.88 -10.10
C SER A 109 -42.13 -1.12 -11.18
N SER A 110 -43.28 -1.67 -10.77
CA SER A 110 -44.46 -1.73 -11.62
C SER A 110 -45.52 -0.79 -11.05
N LYS A 111 -45.84 0.28 -11.79
CA LYS A 111 -46.85 1.28 -11.41
C LYS A 111 -48.28 0.72 -11.33
N ILE A 112 -48.46 -0.59 -11.52
CA ILE A 112 -49.73 -1.31 -11.51
C ILE A 112 -50.36 -1.39 -10.11
N HIS A 113 -49.58 -1.21 -9.04
CA HIS A 113 -50.08 -1.25 -7.66
C HIS A 113 -50.51 0.13 -7.12
N GLY A 114 -50.37 1.20 -7.92
CA GLY A 114 -50.54 2.59 -7.46
C GLY A 114 -51.86 3.28 -7.83
N LEU A 115 -52.78 2.62 -8.52
CA LEU A 115 -54.07 3.21 -8.90
C LEU A 115 -55.13 2.86 -7.87
N ASN A 116 -55.15 3.62 -6.77
CA ASN A 116 -56.26 3.60 -5.84
C ASN A 116 -57.38 4.48 -6.40
N THR A 117 -58.36 3.89 -7.07
CA THR A 117 -59.56 4.58 -7.57
C THR A 117 -60.53 4.86 -6.42
N TYR A 118 -60.22 5.83 -5.57
CA TYR A 118 -61.23 6.52 -4.76
C TYR A 118 -61.37 7.95 -5.28
N PHE A 119 -62.05 8.08 -6.41
CA PHE A 119 -62.72 9.34 -6.74
C PHE A 119 -64.10 9.30 -6.07
N LYS A 120 -64.32 10.23 -5.14
CA LYS A 120 -65.62 10.55 -4.53
C LYS A 120 -66.32 11.62 -5.38
#